data_AF-A0A817JP19-F1
#
_entry.id   AF-A0A817JP19-F1
#
_cell.length_a   1.000
_cell.length_b   1.000
_cell.length_c   1.000
_cell.angle_alpha   90.00
_cell.angle_beta   90.00
_cell.angle_gamma   90.00
#
_symmetry.space_group_name_H-M   'P 1'
#
loop_
_entity.id
_entity.type
_entity.pdbx_description
1 polymer ?
#
loop_
_entity_poly.entity_id
_entity_poly.type
_entity_poly.pdbx_seq_one_letter_code
_entity_poly.pdbx_strand_id
1 'polypeptide(L)'
;MGSRKTNARERQLQEILASQPLHSLISNVETHPTIGTLSGHKPLTFDIPIGTEPKSASPKLSLNFKAANWQKFRTKLNKQLMIWNKNRRINAAADTEEYSSFITNSITGAIQEAIPTSKQLNTNIKLSETTKHLIQFKHKTHRIWKKTGEDSEKQQYYKYKALLTNSLRNDRKNSFNKPMSSLCQKKMYSDSV
;
A
#
# COMPACT_ATOMS: atom_id res chain seq x y z
N MET A 1 0.22 22.68 58.01
CA MET A 1 0.43 21.55 57.08
C MET A 1 -0.68 21.57 56.04
N GLY A 2 -0.40 22.16 54.86
CA GLY A 2 -1.37 22.28 53.78
C GLY A 2 -1.19 21.17 52.77
N SER A 3 -2.14 20.23 52.72
CA SER A 3 -2.17 19.12 51.78
C SER A 3 -2.42 19.65 50.36
N ARG A 4 -1.37 19.65 49.51
CA ARG A 4 -1.46 19.95 48.08
C ARG A 4 -2.26 18.83 47.40
N LYS A 5 -3.57 19.03 47.24
CA LYS A 5 -4.36 18.27 46.26
C LYS A 5 -3.91 18.70 44.86
N THR A 6 -3.12 17.87 44.20
CA THR A 6 -2.78 18.01 42.79
C THR A 6 -4.05 17.80 41.95
N ASN A 7 -4.57 18.88 41.38
CA ASN A 7 -5.65 18.85 40.39
C ASN A 7 -5.13 18.20 39.09
N ALA A 8 -5.20 16.87 39.00
CA ALA A 8 -4.99 16.15 37.75
C ALA A 8 -6.29 16.16 36.93
N ARG A 9 -6.59 17.29 36.28
CA ARG A 9 -7.51 17.30 35.14
C ARG A 9 -6.70 17.01 33.88
N GLU A 10 -6.34 15.75 33.65
CA GLU A 10 -5.98 15.32 32.29
C GLU A 10 -7.23 15.48 31.42
N ARG A 11 -7.24 16.45 30.50
CA ARG A 11 -8.30 16.54 29.49
C ARG A 11 -8.20 15.30 28.60
N GLN A 12 -9.22 14.46 28.59
CA GLN A 12 -9.33 13.37 27.62
C GLN A 12 -9.60 13.98 26.24
N LEU A 13 -8.56 14.13 25.43
CA LEU A 13 -8.62 14.75 24.09
C LEU A 13 -8.74 13.72 22.97
N GLN A 14 -8.78 12.44 23.30
CA GLN A 14 -8.80 11.34 22.33
C GLN A 14 -10.11 10.58 22.49
N GLU A 15 -10.88 10.57 21.42
CA GLU A 15 -12.19 9.93 21.35
C GLU A 15 -12.25 9.03 20.12
N ILE A 16 -12.97 7.92 20.23
CA ILE A 16 -13.36 7.08 19.09
C ILE A 16 -14.82 7.40 18.79
N LEU A 17 -15.07 8.01 17.63
CA LEU A 17 -16.42 8.26 17.16
C LEU A 17 -16.83 7.13 16.21
N ALA A 18 -17.98 6.52 16.48
CA ALA A 18 -18.54 5.45 15.68
C ALA A 18 -20.02 5.71 15.39
N SER A 19 -20.49 5.21 14.24
CA SER A 19 -21.93 5.20 13.95
C SER A 19 -22.66 4.27 14.92
N GLN A 20 -23.96 4.51 15.17
CA GLN A 20 -24.74 3.68 16.09
C GLN A 20 -24.64 2.15 15.84
N PRO A 21 -24.64 1.66 14.59
CA PRO A 21 -24.49 0.22 14.33
C PRO A 21 -23.10 -0.34 14.68
N LEU A 22 -22.05 0.50 14.62
CA LEU A 22 -20.69 0.10 14.97
C LEU A 22 -20.42 0.22 16.47
N HIS A 23 -21.13 1.11 17.17
CA HIS A 23 -20.95 1.32 18.60
C HIS A 23 -21.19 0.04 19.41
N SER A 24 -22.17 -0.79 19.03
CA SER A 24 -22.43 -2.08 19.70
C SER A 24 -21.37 -3.14 19.45
N LEU A 25 -20.47 -2.92 18.48
CA LEU A 25 -19.40 -3.84 18.11
C LEU A 25 -18.05 -3.42 18.67
N ILE A 26 -17.93 -2.24 19.28
CA ILE A 26 -16.68 -1.78 19.86
C ILE A 26 -16.55 -2.30 21.30
N SER A 27 -15.45 -2.99 21.58
CA SER A 27 -15.10 -3.49 22.92
C SER A 27 -13.67 -3.11 23.29
N ASN A 28 -13.26 -3.36 24.54
CA ASN A 28 -11.87 -3.21 25.02
C ASN A 28 -11.22 -1.85 24.70
N VAL A 29 -11.98 -0.76 24.92
CA VAL A 29 -11.49 0.60 24.72
C VAL A 29 -10.49 0.95 25.84
N GLU A 30 -9.21 1.08 25.49
CA GLU A 30 -8.12 1.25 26.46
C GLU A 30 -7.14 2.34 26.03
N THR A 31 -6.66 3.14 26.98
CA THR A 31 -5.53 4.03 26.75
C THR A 31 -4.25 3.39 27.27
N HIS A 32 -3.19 3.43 26.48
CA HIS A 32 -1.91 2.80 26.82
C HIS A 32 -0.92 3.85 27.34
N PRO A 33 -0.80 4.06 28.66
CA PRO A 33 0.02 5.14 29.22
C PRO A 33 1.52 4.93 29.00
N THR A 34 1.95 3.71 28.71
CA THR A 34 3.36 3.30 28.60
C THR A 34 3.85 3.13 27.16
N ILE A 35 2.95 3.15 26.18
CA ILE A 35 3.28 2.94 24.76
C ILE A 35 3.40 4.31 24.08
N GLY A 36 4.58 4.66 23.56
CA GLY A 36 4.74 5.83 22.69
C GLY A 36 4.83 7.21 23.38
N THR A 37 5.43 7.29 24.57
CA THR A 37 5.49 8.52 25.40
C THR A 37 6.38 9.67 24.89
N LEU A 38 6.78 9.67 23.61
CA LEU A 38 7.57 10.76 23.02
C LEU A 38 6.74 11.98 22.58
N SER A 39 5.41 11.85 22.41
CA SER A 39 4.57 12.92 21.81
C SER A 39 3.53 13.56 22.75
N GLY A 40 3.52 13.22 24.05
CA GLY A 40 2.54 13.75 25.00
C GLY A 40 1.10 13.25 24.82
N HIS A 41 0.82 12.41 23.81
CA HIS A 41 -0.47 11.77 23.57
C HIS A 41 -0.37 10.26 23.84
N LYS A 42 -1.39 9.69 24.50
CA LYS A 42 -1.45 8.26 24.83
C LYS A 42 -2.16 7.50 23.70
N PRO A 43 -1.68 6.36 23.20
CA PRO A 43 -2.45 5.57 22.24
C PRO A 43 -3.78 5.11 22.84
N LEU A 44 -4.86 5.19 22.06
CA LEU A 44 -6.19 4.68 22.40
C LEU A 44 -6.48 3.49 21.47
N THR A 45 -6.72 2.32 22.03
CA THR A 45 -7.03 1.08 21.31
C THR A 45 -8.44 0.61 21.60
N PHE A 46 -9.00 -0.18 20.70
CA PHE A 46 -10.30 -0.82 20.84
C PHE A 46 -10.34 -2.06 19.95
N ASP A 47 -11.22 -2.98 20.30
CA ASP A 47 -11.48 -4.19 19.54
C ASP A 47 -12.81 -4.08 18.79
N ILE A 48 -12.85 -4.68 17.60
CA ILE A 48 -14.08 -4.92 16.85
C ILE A 48 -14.09 -6.41 16.49
N PRO A 49 -15.02 -7.22 17.02
CA PRO A 49 -15.08 -8.67 16.79
C PRO A 49 -15.75 -8.99 15.44
N ILE A 50 -15.35 -8.27 14.39
CA ILE A 50 -15.74 -8.60 13.02
C ILE A 50 -14.62 -9.46 12.47
N GLY A 51 -14.93 -10.71 12.13
CA GLY A 51 -14.07 -11.52 11.29
C GLY A 51 -13.88 -10.80 9.98
N THR A 52 -12.76 -10.07 9.83
CA THR A 52 -12.41 -9.53 8.52
C THR A 52 -12.01 -10.71 7.67
N GLU A 53 -12.86 -11.10 6.71
CA GLU A 53 -12.36 -11.96 5.65
C GLU A 53 -11.17 -11.23 5.03
N PRO A 54 -9.97 -11.86 4.99
CA PRO A 54 -8.83 -11.26 4.33
C PRO A 54 -9.22 -11.08 2.87
N LYS A 55 -9.57 -9.85 2.50
CA LYS A 55 -9.94 -9.51 1.14
C LYS A 55 -8.79 -9.97 0.27
N SER A 56 -9.04 -10.95 -0.60
CA SER A 56 -8.04 -11.45 -1.54
C SER A 56 -7.41 -10.23 -2.20
N ALA A 57 -6.06 -10.17 -2.19
CA ALA A 57 -5.33 -9.01 -2.67
C ALA A 57 -5.81 -8.69 -4.09
N SER A 58 -6.71 -7.72 -4.20
CA SER A 58 -7.30 -7.34 -5.47
C SER A 58 -6.11 -6.93 -6.33
N PRO A 59 -6.01 -7.37 -7.59
CA PRO A 59 -4.95 -6.90 -8.46
C PRO A 59 -5.01 -5.38 -8.43
N LYS A 60 -4.02 -4.75 -7.79
CA LYS A 60 -3.93 -3.29 -7.74
C LYS A 60 -3.79 -2.87 -9.19
N LEU A 61 -4.89 -2.46 -9.81
CA LEU A 61 -4.88 -1.75 -11.07
C LEU A 61 -4.17 -0.43 -10.78
N SER A 62 -2.84 -0.46 -10.83
CA SER A 62 -2.05 0.75 -10.63
C SER A 62 -2.04 1.49 -11.96
N LEU A 63 -2.52 2.73 -11.94
CA LEU A 63 -2.42 3.63 -13.07
C LEU A 63 -0.94 3.81 -13.44
N ASN A 64 -0.59 3.58 -14.71
CA ASN A 64 0.78 3.78 -15.17
C ASN A 64 0.97 5.23 -15.62
N PHE A 65 1.22 6.13 -14.66
CA PHE A 65 1.47 7.54 -14.94
C PHE A 65 2.69 7.80 -15.83
N LYS A 66 3.64 6.84 -15.94
CA LYS A 66 4.78 6.97 -16.87
C LYS A 66 4.37 6.81 -18.33
N ALA A 67 3.30 6.08 -18.60
CA ALA A 67 2.74 5.88 -19.94
C ALA A 67 1.51 6.76 -20.19
N ALA A 68 1.32 7.82 -19.39
CA ALA A 68 0.18 8.71 -19.49
C ALA A 68 0.21 9.54 -20.78
N ASN A 69 -0.93 9.62 -21.47
CA ASN A 69 -1.12 10.59 -22.54
C ASN A 69 -1.63 11.92 -21.96
N TRP A 70 -0.70 12.78 -21.53
CA TRP A 70 -1.03 14.06 -20.90
C TRP A 70 -1.79 15.02 -21.82
N GLN A 71 -1.61 14.93 -23.14
CA GLN A 71 -2.38 15.74 -24.08
C GLN A 71 -3.85 15.34 -24.06
N LYS A 72 -4.15 14.04 -24.11
CA LYS A 72 -5.52 13.52 -24.00
C LYS A 72 -6.16 13.89 -22.66
N PHE A 73 -5.40 13.78 -21.56
CA PHE A 73 -5.84 14.21 -20.22
C PHE A 73 -6.26 15.70 -20.21
N ARG A 74 -5.37 16.58 -20.69
CA ARG A 74 -5.61 18.04 -20.72
C ARG A 74 -6.82 18.39 -21.58
N THR A 75 -6.93 17.82 -22.77
CA THR A 75 -8.06 18.07 -23.67
C THR A 75 -9.38 17.66 -23.03
N LYS A 76 -9.43 16.50 -22.37
CA LYS A 76 -10.64 16.01 -21.70
C LYS A 76 -11.01 16.88 -20.51
N LEU A 77 -10.04 17.20 -19.64
CA LEU A 77 -10.27 18.03 -18.46
C LEU A 77 -10.70 19.45 -18.85
N ASN A 78 -10.02 20.09 -19.79
CA ASN A 78 -10.36 21.43 -20.27
C ASN A 78 -11.75 21.47 -20.90
N LYS A 79 -12.14 20.43 -21.64
CA LYS A 79 -13.51 20.33 -22.18
C LYS A 79 -14.55 20.33 -21.06
N GLN A 80 -14.33 19.57 -19.99
CA GLN A 80 -15.26 19.53 -18.84
C GLN A 80 -15.29 20.87 -18.09
N LEU A 81 -14.13 21.45 -17.80
CA LEU A 81 -14.03 22.74 -17.12
C LEU A 81 -14.69 23.88 -17.90
N MET A 82 -14.54 23.91 -19.22
CA MET A 82 -15.20 24.89 -20.09
C MET A 82 -16.73 24.78 -20.04
N ILE A 83 -17.28 23.57 -19.92
CA ILE A 83 -18.74 23.37 -19.80
C ILE A 83 -19.24 23.94 -18.48
N TRP A 84 -18.53 23.69 -17.37
CA TRP A 84 -18.89 24.22 -16.07
C TRP A 84 -18.84 25.75 -16.05
N ASN A 85 -17.72 26.34 -16.50
CA ASN A 85 -17.50 27.79 -16.45
C ASN A 85 -18.46 28.58 -17.35
N LYS A 86 -19.00 27.97 -18.41
CA LYS A 86 -20.00 28.61 -19.28
C LYS A 86 -21.39 28.68 -18.63
N ASN A 87 -21.74 27.70 -17.81
CA ASN A 87 -23.11 27.50 -17.36
C ASN A 87 -23.32 27.86 -15.89
N ARG A 88 -22.25 28.00 -15.09
CA ARG A 88 -22.36 28.17 -13.63
C ARG A 88 -21.34 29.16 -13.08
N ARG A 89 -21.78 29.96 -12.11
CA ARG A 89 -20.95 30.83 -11.27
C ARG A 89 -20.98 30.31 -9.84
N ILE A 90 -19.86 30.40 -9.14
CA ILE A 90 -19.75 29.97 -7.75
C ILE A 90 -20.06 31.19 -6.88
N ASN A 91 -21.26 31.22 -6.28
CA ASN A 91 -21.73 32.37 -5.49
C ASN A 91 -22.07 32.00 -4.04
N ALA A 92 -22.34 30.72 -3.76
CA ALA A 92 -22.71 30.21 -2.43
C ALA A 92 -21.83 29.03 -2.00
N ALA A 93 -21.88 28.70 -0.70
CA ALA A 93 -21.15 27.55 -0.14
C ALA A 93 -21.58 26.21 -0.77
N ALA A 94 -22.87 26.04 -1.08
CA ALA A 94 -23.37 24.84 -1.77
C ALA A 94 -22.74 24.66 -3.17
N ASP A 95 -22.49 25.76 -3.89
CA ASP A 95 -21.83 25.73 -5.20
C ASP A 95 -20.38 25.25 -5.10
N THR A 96 -19.71 25.49 -3.97
CA THR A 96 -18.32 25.06 -3.75
C THR A 96 -18.20 23.55 -3.53
N GLU A 97 -19.16 22.95 -2.82
CA GLU A 97 -19.21 21.50 -2.60
C GLU A 97 -19.58 20.76 -3.89
N GLU A 98 -20.54 21.30 -4.64
CA GLU A 98 -20.91 20.77 -5.95
C GLU A 98 -19.74 20.87 -6.94
N TYR A 99 -19.02 22.01 -6.95
CA TYR A 99 -17.82 22.17 -7.76
C TYR A 99 -16.71 21.19 -7.35
N SER A 100 -16.54 20.95 -6.06
CA SER A 100 -15.53 20.01 -5.53
C SER A 100 -15.82 18.58 -5.97
N SER A 101 -17.09 18.18 -5.99
CA SER A 101 -17.51 16.88 -6.54
C SER A 101 -17.33 16.83 -8.06
N PHE A 102 -17.70 17.90 -8.76
CA PHE A 102 -17.54 18.01 -10.21
C PHE A 102 -16.08 17.92 -10.66
N ILE A 103 -15.16 18.66 -10.01
CA ILE A 103 -13.75 18.66 -10.38
C ILE A 103 -13.11 17.31 -10.10
N THR A 104 -13.48 16.67 -8.99
CA THR A 104 -13.00 15.33 -8.62
C THR A 104 -13.43 14.29 -9.66
N ASN A 105 -14.69 14.33 -10.07
CA ASN A 105 -15.21 13.44 -11.11
C ASN A 105 -14.57 13.71 -12.48
N SER A 106 -14.35 14.98 -12.81
CA SER A 106 -13.71 15.39 -14.06
C SER A 106 -12.25 14.93 -14.14
N ILE A 107 -11.48 15.10 -13.06
CA ILE A 107 -10.10 14.62 -12.95
C ILE A 107 -10.06 13.09 -13.03
N THR A 108 -10.93 12.40 -12.28
CA THR A 108 -10.97 10.93 -12.26
C THR A 108 -11.33 10.35 -13.63
N GLY A 109 -12.32 10.93 -14.31
CA GLY A 109 -12.67 10.52 -15.67
C GLY A 109 -11.55 10.79 -16.69
N ALA A 110 -10.88 11.94 -16.59
CA ALA A 110 -9.74 12.24 -17.44
C ALA A 110 -8.55 11.29 -17.19
N ILE A 111 -8.32 10.90 -15.93
CA ILE A 111 -7.32 9.89 -15.55
C ILE A 111 -7.63 8.54 -16.19
N GLN A 112 -8.87 8.06 -16.07
CA GLN A 112 -9.28 6.77 -16.64
C GLN A 112 -9.12 6.72 -18.16
N GLU A 113 -9.34 7.84 -18.84
CA GLU A 113 -9.29 7.91 -20.30
C GLU A 113 -7.86 8.07 -20.86
N ALA A 114 -6.98 8.71 -20.10
CA ALA A 114 -5.64 9.12 -20.55
C ALA A 114 -4.51 8.28 -19.98
N ILE A 115 -4.72 7.58 -18.86
CA ILE A 115 -3.69 6.81 -18.18
C ILE A 115 -4.03 5.32 -18.29
N PRO A 116 -3.19 4.53 -18.98
CA PRO A 116 -3.43 3.10 -19.10
C PRO A 116 -3.33 2.44 -17.72
N THR A 117 -4.25 1.51 -17.47
CA THR A 117 -4.19 0.65 -16.30
C THR A 117 -3.04 -0.35 -16.49
N SER A 118 -2.04 -0.26 -15.63
CA SER A 118 -1.02 -1.30 -15.56
C SER A 118 -1.67 -2.48 -14.84
N LYS A 119 -1.83 -3.61 -15.54
CA LYS A 119 -1.93 -4.89 -14.85
C LYS A 119 -0.57 -5.08 -14.18
N GLN A 120 -0.46 -4.77 -12.89
CA GLN A 120 0.62 -5.36 -12.12
C GLN A 120 0.39 -6.86 -12.24
N LEU A 121 1.22 -7.53 -13.05
CA LEU A 121 1.32 -8.97 -12.97
C LEU A 121 1.63 -9.25 -11.52
N ASN A 122 0.66 -9.80 -10.81
CA ASN A 122 0.82 -10.26 -9.44
C ASN A 122 1.75 -11.46 -9.54
N THR A 123 3.04 -11.20 -9.77
CA THR A 123 4.06 -12.22 -9.77
C THR A 123 4.30 -12.52 -8.29
N ASN A 124 3.38 -13.27 -7.69
CA ASN A 124 3.63 -14.01 -6.47
C ASN A 124 4.68 -15.07 -6.82
N ILE A 125 5.92 -14.62 -7.07
CA ILE A 125 7.06 -15.49 -7.27
C ILE A 125 7.28 -16.14 -5.92
N LYS A 126 6.95 -17.42 -5.82
CA LYS A 126 7.26 -18.22 -4.64
C LYS A 126 8.78 -18.34 -4.56
N LEU A 127 9.38 -17.50 -3.71
CA LEU A 127 10.82 -17.50 -3.49
C LEU A 127 11.25 -18.81 -2.84
N SER A 128 12.36 -19.38 -3.32
CA SER A 128 12.97 -20.54 -2.67
C SER A 128 13.54 -20.16 -1.31
N GLU A 129 13.67 -21.14 -0.41
CA GLU A 129 14.30 -20.93 0.90
C GLU A 129 15.72 -20.38 0.76
N THR A 130 16.48 -20.86 -0.22
CA THR A 130 17.82 -20.33 -0.53
C THR A 130 17.79 -18.83 -0.82
N THR A 131 16.85 -18.37 -1.64
CA THR A 131 16.69 -16.93 -1.94
C THR A 131 16.34 -16.13 -0.68
N LYS A 132 15.46 -16.66 0.20
CA LYS A 132 15.11 -16.00 1.46
C LYS A 132 16.32 -15.85 2.38
N HIS A 133 17.12 -16.91 2.55
CA HIS A 133 18.36 -16.86 3.33
C HIS A 133 19.37 -15.86 2.74
N LEU A 134 19.51 -15.81 1.41
CA LEU A 134 20.40 -14.84 0.75
C LEU A 134 19.97 -13.38 0.98
N ILE A 135 18.66 -13.09 1.03
CA ILE A 135 18.15 -11.76 1.40
C ILE A 135 18.58 -11.42 2.83
N GLN A 136 18.40 -12.34 3.77
CA GLN A 136 18.79 -12.15 5.17
C GLN A 136 20.30 -11.92 5.30
N PHE A 137 21.13 -12.75 4.67
CA PHE A 137 22.59 -12.59 4.71
C PHE A 137 23.07 -11.29 4.07
N LYS A 138 22.49 -10.88 2.94
CA LYS A 138 22.80 -9.58 2.31
C LYS A 138 22.47 -8.42 3.25
N HIS A 139 21.32 -8.46 3.94
CA HIS A 139 20.95 -7.39 4.88
C HIS A 139 21.82 -7.40 6.14
N LYS A 140 22.14 -8.58 6.68
CA LYS A 140 23.02 -8.73 7.84
C LYS A 140 24.41 -8.16 7.56
N THR A 141 25.06 -8.60 6.48
CA THR A 141 26.40 -8.13 6.07
C THR A 141 26.42 -6.64 5.77
N HIS A 142 25.39 -6.09 5.11
CA HIS A 142 25.29 -4.64 4.90
C HIS A 142 25.22 -3.85 6.21
N ARG A 143 24.45 -4.34 7.20
CA ARG A 143 24.36 -3.70 8.51
C ARG A 143 25.69 -3.76 9.27
N ILE A 144 26.40 -4.89 9.21
CA ILE A 144 27.70 -5.05 9.86
C ILE A 144 28.72 -4.13 9.17
N TRP A 145 28.85 -4.20 7.85
CA TRP A 145 29.73 -3.33 7.07
C TRP A 145 29.50 -1.84 7.36
N LYS A 146 28.24 -1.39 7.45
CA LYS A 146 27.94 0.01 7.78
C LYS A 146 28.31 0.41 9.22
N LYS A 147 28.43 -0.54 10.14
CA LYS A 147 28.86 -0.30 11.52
C LYS A 147 30.38 -0.38 11.67
N THR A 148 31.02 -1.38 11.07
CA THR A 148 32.45 -1.67 11.26
C THR A 148 33.33 -0.97 10.25
N GLY A 149 32.82 -0.67 9.06
CA GLY A 149 33.61 -0.09 7.96
C GLY A 149 34.59 -1.07 7.31
N GLU A 150 34.63 -2.34 7.72
CA GLU A 150 35.58 -3.32 7.21
C GLU A 150 35.33 -3.73 5.76
N ASP A 151 36.41 -3.87 4.98
CA ASP A 151 36.35 -4.30 3.59
C ASP A 151 36.01 -5.79 3.42
N SER A 152 36.27 -6.62 4.44
CA SER A 152 35.87 -8.04 4.49
C SER A 152 34.35 -8.18 4.35
N GLU A 153 33.60 -7.42 5.15
CA GLU A 153 32.14 -7.39 5.19
C GLU A 153 31.55 -6.76 3.92
N LYS A 154 32.23 -5.76 3.35
CA LYS A 154 31.90 -5.20 2.03
C LYS A 154 31.97 -6.26 0.93
N GLN A 155 33.06 -7.05 0.89
CA GLN A 155 33.22 -8.13 -0.08
C GLN A 155 32.14 -9.20 0.10
N GLN A 156 31.84 -9.59 1.34
CA GLN A 156 30.75 -10.53 1.63
C GLN A 156 29.39 -10.01 1.18
N TYR A 157 29.09 -8.72 1.41
CA TYR A 157 27.86 -8.09 0.91
C TYR A 157 27.74 -8.22 -0.61
N TYR A 158 28.79 -7.89 -1.36
CA TYR A 158 28.77 -8.00 -2.82
C TYR A 158 28.66 -9.45 -3.30
N LYS A 159 29.30 -10.40 -2.61
CA LYS A 159 29.14 -11.84 -2.87
C LYS A 159 27.68 -12.27 -2.71
N TYR A 160 27.05 -11.95 -1.57
CA TYR A 160 25.65 -12.29 -1.35
C TYR A 160 24.71 -11.57 -2.31
N LYS A 161 25.00 -10.34 -2.71
CA LYS A 161 24.25 -9.60 -3.73
C LYS A 161 24.28 -10.30 -5.09
N ALA A 162 25.45 -10.79 -5.52
CA ALA A 162 25.61 -11.53 -6.77
C ALA A 162 24.84 -12.87 -6.72
N LEU A 163 25.02 -13.65 -5.64
CA LEU A 163 24.32 -14.92 -5.44
C LEU A 163 22.79 -14.73 -5.40
N LEU A 164 22.31 -13.71 -4.70
CA LEU A 164 20.89 -13.37 -4.64
C LEU A 164 20.32 -13.06 -6.02
N THR A 165 21.06 -12.32 -6.84
CA THR A 165 20.64 -11.97 -8.20
C THR A 165 20.46 -13.22 -9.06
N ASN A 166 21.41 -14.17 -8.98
CA ASN A 166 21.32 -15.44 -9.69
C ASN A 166 20.17 -16.32 -9.17
N SER A 167 20.00 -16.40 -7.84
CA SER A 167 18.92 -17.16 -7.21
C SER A 167 17.54 -16.64 -7.62
N LEU A 168 17.35 -15.31 -7.66
CA LEU A 168 16.11 -14.67 -8.12
C LEU A 168 15.83 -14.93 -9.60
N ARG A 169 16.87 -14.96 -10.45
CA ARG A 169 16.71 -15.32 -11.88
C ARG A 169 16.25 -16.77 -12.01
N ASN A 170 16.84 -17.68 -11.23
CA ASN A 170 16.45 -19.09 -11.22
C ASN A 170 15.03 -19.30 -10.70
N ASP A 171 14.64 -18.64 -9.61
CA ASP A 171 13.28 -18.71 -9.08
C ASP A 171 12.24 -18.23 -10.13
N ARG A 172 12.55 -17.14 -10.85
CA ARG A 172 11.71 -16.66 -11.96
C ARG A 172 11.61 -17.66 -13.10
N LYS A 173 12.75 -18.21 -13.54
CA LYS A 173 12.79 -19.22 -14.61
C LYS A 173 12.01 -20.48 -14.20
N ASN A 174 12.17 -20.94 -12.98
CA ASN A 174 11.46 -22.12 -12.45
C ASN A 174 9.96 -21.86 -12.30
N SER A 175 9.57 -20.65 -11.86
CA SER A 175 8.17 -20.24 -11.78
C SER A 175 7.49 -20.18 -13.14
N PHE A 176 8.24 -19.93 -14.22
CA PHE A 176 7.72 -19.93 -15.58
C PHE A 176 7.71 -21.32 -16.21
N ASN A 177 8.80 -22.07 -16.05
CA ASN A 177 8.96 -23.40 -16.65
C ASN A 177 7.99 -24.42 -16.08
N LYS A 178 7.68 -24.40 -14.77
CA LYS A 178 6.74 -25.36 -14.16
C LYS A 178 5.33 -25.32 -14.79
N PRO A 179 4.68 -24.16 -14.92
CA PRO A 179 3.42 -24.05 -15.67
C PRO A 179 3.55 -24.47 -17.12
N MET A 180 4.62 -24.04 -17.81
CA MET A 180 4.82 -24.33 -19.23
C MET A 180 4.96 -25.84 -19.50
N SER A 181 5.80 -26.53 -18.72
CA SER A 181 5.95 -27.98 -18.80
C SER A 181 4.64 -28.72 -18.48
N SER A 182 3.88 -28.27 -17.49
CA SER A 182 2.57 -28.85 -17.17
C SER A 182 1.54 -28.67 -18.30
N LEU A 183 1.54 -27.50 -18.96
CA LEU A 183 0.67 -27.24 -20.11
C LEU A 183 1.06 -28.09 -21.32
N CYS A 184 2.35 -28.23 -21.61
CA CYS A 184 2.85 -29.10 -22.67
C CYS A 184 2.51 -30.57 -22.39
N GLN A 185 2.65 -31.04 -21.14
CA GLN A 185 2.28 -32.40 -20.75
C GLN A 185 0.77 -32.63 -20.89
N LYS A 186 -0.08 -31.70 -20.40
CA LYS A 186 -1.54 -31.81 -20.56
C LYS A 186 -1.97 -31.91 -22.03
N LYS A 187 -1.31 -31.16 -22.92
CA LYS A 187 -1.61 -31.19 -24.35
C LYS A 187 -1.17 -32.50 -25.03
N MET A 188 -0.05 -33.09 -24.59
CA MET A 188 0.43 -34.37 -25.12
C MET A 188 -0.42 -35.57 -24.71
N TYR A 189 -1.10 -35.51 -23.57
CA TYR A 189 -1.98 -36.59 -23.08
C TYR A 189 -3.48 -36.29 -23.28
N SER A 190 -3.84 -35.15 -23.87
CA SER A 190 -5.23 -34.82 -24.21
C SER A 190 -5.64 -35.24 -25.62
N ASP A 191 -4.70 -35.67 -26.46
CA ASP A 191 -4.96 -36.14 -27.83
C ASP A 191 -5.24 -37.66 -27.90
N SER A 192 -5.68 -38.25 -26.79
CA SER A 192 -6.25 -39.60 -26.76
C SER A 192 -7.76 -39.55 -26.48
N VAL A 193 -8.53 -39.05 -27.45
CA VAL A 193 -9.92 -39.44 -27.75
C VAL A 193 -10.12 -39.37 -29.26
#